data_AF-A0A9D3SG43-F1
#
_entry.id   AF-A0A9D3SG43-F1
#
_cell.length_a   1.000
_cell.length_b   1.000
_cell.length_c   1.000
_cell.angle_alpha   90.00
_cell.angle_beta   90.00
_cell.angle_gamma   90.00
#
_symmetry.space_group_name_H-M   'P 1'
#
loop_
_entity.id
_entity.type
_entity.pdbx_description
1 polymer ?
#
loop_
_entity_poly.entity_id
_entity_poly.type
_entity_poly.pdbx_seq_one_letter_code
_entity_poly.pdbx_strand_id
1 'polypeptide(L)'
;MVQKIPSLSIEGEGALTLSESEKKLADSISCTFYGDYQLDQNPTTYMDAIQLYKKLPSLLRKRENDAVPMKVWLHPFARLGEKAATLKRKIHKTLITKTESLLEELGNAEAQCNDLITNTTLNDFQDVRRRLKTFQDLLEVYKVMFLKLLCRLIPAIRGGKEQKQALADIIAIHQTSPFRAEKLNQWLEYSQGEVNLLNLYTQQLSGVPVVIYSALMSNILIDPSVDSVVCFCFTSLMDEDPYLSILTRFLKVDEFECLSVAPDSAEQDIKESPSISGLRLTDTFLKRTYEYDDIAQVCVVCPYLSPET
;
A
#
# COMPACT_ATOMS: atom_id res chain seq x y z
N MET A 1 -19.33 17.94 4.19
CA MET A 1 -18.72 18.44 5.44
C MET A 1 -17.58 19.42 5.18
N VAL A 2 -16.46 19.02 4.54
CA VAL A 2 -15.30 19.91 4.31
C VAL A 2 -15.64 21.25 3.63
N GLN A 3 -16.47 21.25 2.59
CA GLN A 3 -16.90 22.49 1.90
C GLN A 3 -17.64 23.48 2.81
N LYS A 4 -18.19 23.01 3.94
CA LYS A 4 -18.89 23.88 4.89
C LYS A 4 -17.91 24.63 5.81
N ILE A 5 -16.66 24.16 5.97
CA ILE A 5 -15.68 24.75 6.92
C ILE A 5 -15.51 26.26 6.73
N PRO A 6 -15.33 26.81 5.51
CA PRO A 6 -15.19 28.25 5.34
C PRO A 6 -16.46 29.06 5.62
N SER A 7 -17.63 28.44 5.46
CA SER A 7 -18.96 29.08 5.57
C SER A 7 -19.61 28.97 6.95
N LEU A 8 -19.14 28.05 7.79
CA LEU A 8 -19.73 27.81 9.10
C LEU A 8 -19.32 28.94 10.06
N SER A 9 -20.21 29.88 10.34
CA SER A 9 -20.03 30.85 11.43
C SER A 9 -20.25 30.16 12.78
N ILE A 10 -19.41 30.45 13.77
CA ILE A 10 -19.61 30.06 15.18
C ILE A 10 -19.71 31.41 15.85
N GLU A 11 -20.92 31.94 15.98
CA GLU A 11 -21.17 33.13 16.77
C GLU A 11 -21.37 32.67 18.21
N GLY A 12 -20.32 32.76 19.03
CA GLY A 12 -20.35 32.38 20.45
C GLY A 12 -20.20 30.87 20.73
N GLU A 13 -20.05 30.52 22.02
CA GLU A 13 -19.88 29.15 22.55
C GLU A 13 -21.14 28.26 22.38
N GLY A 14 -21.74 28.15 21.20
CA GLY A 14 -22.94 27.31 21.10
C GLY A 14 -23.74 27.12 19.83
N ALA A 15 -23.38 27.64 18.64
CA ALA A 15 -24.25 27.43 17.47
C ALA A 15 -23.51 27.17 16.15
N LEU A 16 -22.93 25.98 16.02
CA LEU A 16 -22.82 25.33 14.72
C LEU A 16 -24.16 24.64 14.43
N THR A 17 -24.93 25.15 13.47
CA THR A 17 -26.15 24.48 12.99
C THR A 17 -25.79 23.30 12.11
N LEU A 18 -25.34 22.21 12.74
CA LEU A 18 -25.20 20.90 12.11
C LEU A 18 -26.47 20.08 12.36
N SER A 19 -26.98 19.43 11.32
CA SER A 19 -28.03 18.42 11.51
C SER A 19 -27.50 17.24 12.33
N GLU A 20 -28.40 16.41 12.86
CA GLU A 20 -28.00 15.24 13.65
C GLU A 20 -27.16 14.23 12.83
N SER A 21 -27.45 14.09 11.54
CA SER A 21 -26.63 13.27 10.63
C SER A 21 -25.26 13.88 10.38
N GLU A 22 -25.16 15.20 10.32
CA GLU A 22 -23.90 15.92 10.13
C GLU A 22 -23.02 15.88 11.37
N LYS A 23 -23.59 15.88 12.57
CA LYS A 23 -22.85 15.68 13.82
C LYS A 23 -22.21 14.30 13.86
N LYS A 24 -23.00 13.25 13.60
CA LYS A 24 -22.47 11.87 13.53
C LYS A 24 -21.35 11.72 12.51
N LEU A 25 -21.47 12.41 11.36
CA LEU A 25 -20.43 12.42 10.34
C LEU A 25 -19.22 13.26 10.76
N ALA A 26 -19.40 14.35 11.51
CA ALA A 26 -18.29 15.14 12.05
C ALA A 26 -17.46 14.33 13.06
N ASP A 27 -18.13 13.53 13.90
CA ASP A 27 -17.49 12.69 14.93
C ASP A 27 -16.65 11.55 14.33
N SER A 28 -16.97 11.10 13.11
CA SER A 28 -16.19 10.07 12.41
C SER A 28 -15.03 10.62 11.58
N ILE A 29 -14.88 11.94 11.49
CA ILE A 29 -13.80 12.59 10.71
C ILE A 29 -12.64 12.94 11.65
N SER A 30 -11.49 12.33 11.38
CA SER A 30 -10.20 12.79 11.90
C SER A 30 -9.63 13.90 11.02
N CYS A 31 -8.86 14.79 11.63
CA CYS A 31 -8.13 15.85 10.94
C CYS A 31 -6.62 15.65 11.12
N THR A 32 -5.86 15.95 10.08
CA THR A 32 -4.40 16.10 10.18
C THR A 32 -4.03 17.41 9.48
N PHE A 33 -3.38 18.30 10.22
CA PHE A 33 -2.99 19.61 9.72
C PHE A 33 -1.59 19.57 9.11
N TYR A 34 -1.49 20.05 7.87
CA TYR A 34 -0.24 20.34 7.19
C TYR A 34 -0.27 21.80 6.75
N GLY A 35 0.61 22.63 7.29
CA GLY A 35 0.66 24.04 6.94
C GLY A 35 1.92 24.74 7.46
N ASP A 36 2.19 25.91 6.89
CA ASP A 36 3.40 26.72 7.14
C ASP A 36 3.33 27.57 8.42
N TYR A 37 2.41 27.24 9.33
CA TYR A 37 2.25 27.91 10.61
C TYR A 37 2.43 26.90 11.74
N GLN A 38 3.39 27.17 12.63
CA GLN A 38 3.60 26.35 13.80
C GLN A 38 2.51 26.63 14.85
N LEU A 39 1.64 25.65 15.04
CA LEU A 39 0.59 25.67 16.06
C LEU A 39 1.10 25.08 17.37
N ASP A 40 0.60 25.58 18.50
CA ASP A 40 0.85 24.97 19.81
C ASP A 40 0.20 23.58 19.91
N GLN A 41 -0.97 23.42 19.28
CA GLN A 41 -1.71 22.18 19.18
C GLN A 41 -2.32 22.04 17.79
N ASN A 42 -2.08 20.89 17.15
CA ASN A 42 -2.65 20.57 15.86
C ASN A 42 -4.10 20.07 16.02
N PRO A 43 -5.00 20.43 15.09
CA PRO A 43 -6.37 19.94 15.11
C PRO A 43 -6.38 18.44 14.79
N THR A 44 -7.14 17.68 15.57
CA THR A 44 -7.33 16.24 15.34
C THR A 44 -8.77 15.89 14.99
N THR A 45 -9.71 16.81 15.21
CA THR A 45 -11.15 16.62 14.91
C THR A 45 -11.66 17.61 13.88
N TYR A 46 -12.83 17.33 13.30
CA TYR A 46 -13.54 18.26 12.43
C TYR A 46 -13.83 19.62 13.11
N MET A 47 -14.16 19.60 14.41
CA MET A 47 -14.47 20.81 15.17
C MET A 47 -13.23 21.66 15.41
N ASP A 48 -12.10 21.03 15.76
CA ASP A 48 -10.82 21.72 15.90
C ASP A 48 -10.40 22.36 14.58
N ALA A 49 -10.62 21.67 13.46
CA ALA A 49 -10.31 22.18 12.13
C ALA A 49 -11.10 23.47 11.81
N ILE A 50 -12.39 23.54 12.14
CA ILE A 50 -13.20 24.76 11.98
C ILE A 50 -12.66 25.90 12.85
N GLN A 51 -12.38 25.60 14.12
CA GLN A 51 -11.87 26.61 15.04
C GLN A 51 -10.50 27.15 14.60
N LEU A 52 -9.60 26.24 14.18
CA LEU A 52 -8.31 26.61 13.64
C LEU A 52 -8.47 27.46 12.39
N TYR A 53 -9.27 27.02 11.41
CA TYR A 53 -9.48 27.74 10.16
C TYR A 53 -9.89 29.20 10.38
N LYS A 54 -10.71 29.47 11.40
CA LYS A 54 -11.12 30.83 11.80
C LYS A 54 -10.01 31.64 12.45
N LYS A 55 -9.23 31.01 13.33
CA LYS A 55 -8.14 31.68 14.04
C LYS A 55 -6.95 31.93 13.10
N LEU A 56 -6.73 31.06 12.12
CA LEU A 56 -5.54 31.03 11.28
C LEU A 56 -5.23 32.37 10.57
N PRO A 57 -6.19 33.07 9.94
CA PRO A 57 -5.91 34.40 9.36
C PRO A 57 -5.37 35.42 10.37
N SER A 58 -5.87 35.41 11.61
CA SER A 58 -5.39 36.31 12.67
C SER A 58 -4.00 35.93 13.17
N LEU A 59 -3.71 34.63 13.23
CA LEU A 59 -2.40 34.09 13.58
C LEU A 59 -1.35 34.44 12.53
N LEU A 60 -1.69 34.31 11.24
CA LEU A 60 -0.83 34.67 10.12
C LEU A 60 -0.53 36.17 10.09
N ARG A 61 -1.51 37.04 10.37
CA ARG A 61 -1.30 38.50 10.45
C ARG A 61 -0.30 38.91 11.53
N LYS A 62 -0.21 38.16 12.64
CA LYS A 62 0.77 38.44 13.72
C LYS A 62 2.20 38.13 13.30
N ARG A 63 2.40 37.31 12.26
CA ARG A 63 3.71 36.89 11.74
C ARG A 63 3.95 37.41 10.32
N GLU A 64 3.51 38.63 10.02
CA GLU A 64 3.63 39.22 8.67
C GLU A 64 5.09 39.28 8.17
N ASN A 65 6.05 39.41 9.08
CA ASN A 65 7.49 39.44 8.75
C ASN A 65 8.16 38.04 8.67
N ASP A 66 7.46 36.97 9.09
CA ASP A 66 7.98 35.59 9.12
C ASP A 66 7.24 34.67 8.13
N ALA A 67 6.59 35.25 7.11
CA ALA A 67 5.82 34.49 6.14
C ALA A 67 6.70 33.62 5.23
N VAL A 68 6.27 32.38 4.99
CA VAL A 68 6.98 31.44 4.11
C VAL A 68 6.73 31.81 2.63
N PRO A 69 7.78 31.88 1.78
CA PRO A 69 7.61 32.18 0.36
C PRO A 69 6.79 31.12 -0.39
N MET A 70 5.61 31.50 -0.90
CA MET A 70 4.75 30.61 -1.71
C MET A 70 5.14 30.55 -3.19
N LYS A 71 5.78 31.60 -3.71
CA LYS A 71 6.15 31.72 -5.12
C LYS A 71 7.51 32.40 -5.24
N VAL A 72 8.38 31.79 -6.04
CA VAL A 72 9.72 32.32 -6.35
C VAL A 72 9.84 32.59 -7.85
N TRP A 73 10.47 33.72 -8.20
CA TRP A 73 10.84 34.05 -9.56
C TRP A 73 12.34 33.87 -9.71
N LEU A 74 12.75 32.95 -10.59
CA LEU A 74 14.16 32.64 -10.81
C LEU A 74 14.64 33.28 -12.11
N HIS A 75 15.75 34.00 -12.06
CA HIS A 75 16.44 34.49 -13.25
C HIS A 75 17.50 33.47 -13.70
N PRO A 76 17.51 33.01 -14.97
CA PRO A 76 18.50 32.04 -15.42
C PRO A 76 19.93 32.59 -15.33
N PHE A 77 20.78 31.93 -14.54
CA PHE A 77 22.17 32.34 -14.33
C PHE A 77 22.99 32.37 -15.64
N ALA A 78 22.60 31.54 -16.62
CA ALA A 78 23.12 31.52 -18.00
C ALA A 78 23.08 32.89 -18.71
N ARG A 79 22.23 33.82 -18.26
CA ARG A 79 22.11 35.17 -18.83
C ARG A 79 23.07 36.19 -18.20
N LEU A 80 23.75 35.83 -17.11
CA LEU A 80 24.64 36.71 -16.35
C LEU A 80 26.13 36.46 -16.63
N GLY A 81 26.49 35.31 -17.21
CA GLY A 81 27.87 35.03 -17.60
C GLY A 81 28.05 33.69 -18.32
N GLU A 82 29.04 33.62 -19.19
CA GLU A 82 29.28 32.47 -20.09
C GLU A 82 29.73 31.18 -19.37
N LYS A 83 30.31 31.30 -18.16
CA LYS A 83 30.74 30.16 -17.34
C LYS A 83 29.60 29.51 -16.55
N ALA A 84 28.39 30.05 -16.60
CA ALA A 84 27.24 29.55 -15.87
C ALA A 84 26.76 28.18 -16.38
N ALA A 85 26.31 27.32 -15.48
CA ALA A 85 25.63 26.09 -15.86
C ALA A 85 24.34 26.41 -16.64
N THR A 86 24.13 25.74 -17.78
CA THR A 86 22.95 25.96 -18.62
C THR A 86 22.14 24.69 -18.79
N LEU A 87 20.82 24.84 -18.94
CA LEU A 87 19.93 23.74 -19.30
C LEU A 87 20.28 23.27 -20.72
N LYS A 88 20.91 22.11 -20.85
CA LYS A 88 21.36 21.56 -22.14
C LYS A 88 20.24 20.81 -22.86
N ARG A 89 19.35 20.14 -22.12
CA ARG A 89 18.25 19.35 -22.72
C ARG A 89 16.95 19.56 -21.96
N LYS A 90 15.84 19.67 -22.71
CA LYS A 90 14.48 19.63 -22.18
C LYS A 90 13.94 18.20 -22.20
N ILE A 91 13.35 17.76 -21.10
CA ILE A 91 12.60 16.50 -21.04
C ILE A 91 11.25 16.72 -21.70
N HIS A 92 10.83 15.78 -22.55
CA HIS A 92 9.58 15.91 -23.28
C HIS A 92 8.38 15.67 -22.37
N LYS A 93 7.29 16.42 -22.56
CA LYS A 93 6.08 16.34 -21.72
C LYS A 93 5.52 14.92 -21.65
N THR A 94 5.56 14.18 -22.76
CA THR A 94 5.07 12.79 -22.79
C THR A 94 5.85 11.86 -21.86
N LEU A 95 7.16 12.05 -21.68
CA LEU A 95 7.95 11.26 -20.75
C LEU A 95 7.63 11.62 -19.30
N ILE A 96 7.37 12.90 -19.03
CA ILE A 96 6.94 13.38 -17.71
C ILE A 96 5.61 12.70 -17.35
N THR A 97 4.60 12.82 -18.21
CA THR A 97 3.28 12.23 -17.98
C THR A 97 3.32 10.71 -17.84
N LYS A 98 4.14 10.01 -18.64
CA LYS A 98 4.32 8.55 -18.48
C LYS A 98 4.96 8.19 -17.13
N THR A 99 5.93 8.97 -16.68
CA THR A 99 6.59 8.75 -15.38
C THR A 99 5.62 9.01 -14.23
N GLU A 100 4.81 10.08 -14.33
CA GLU A 100 3.77 10.41 -13.36
C GLU A 100 2.72 9.29 -13.26
N SER A 101 2.18 8.82 -14.40
CA SER A 101 1.21 7.72 -14.46
C SER A 101 1.73 6.45 -13.80
N LEU A 102 2.99 6.09 -14.09
CA LEU A 102 3.64 4.91 -13.51
C LEU A 102 3.77 5.03 -11.98
N LEU A 103 4.20 6.19 -11.47
CA LEU A 103 4.30 6.42 -10.03
C LEU A 103 2.93 6.39 -9.34
N GLU A 104 1.89 6.88 -10.02
CA GLU A 104 0.50 6.80 -9.55
C GLU A 104 0.01 5.34 -9.52
N GLU A 105 0.30 4.55 -10.56
CA GLU A 105 -0.02 3.12 -10.62
C GLU A 105 0.62 2.33 -9.46
N LEU A 106 1.90 2.59 -9.15
CA LEU A 106 2.58 1.99 -8.00
C LEU A 106 1.92 2.43 -6.68
N GLY A 107 1.57 3.71 -6.55
CA GLY A 107 0.89 4.24 -5.36
C GLY A 107 -0.51 3.66 -5.17
N ASN A 108 -1.24 3.40 -6.25
CA ASN A 108 -2.55 2.76 -6.19
C ASN A 108 -2.45 1.31 -5.72
N ALA A 109 -1.46 0.55 -6.20
CA ALA A 109 -1.21 -0.81 -5.75
C ALA A 109 -0.82 -0.86 -4.25
N GLU A 110 -0.02 0.11 -3.79
CA GLU A 110 0.34 0.26 -2.39
C GLU A 110 -0.89 0.54 -1.52
N ALA A 111 -1.75 1.49 -1.92
CA ALA A 111 -2.98 1.82 -1.20
C ALA A 111 -3.92 0.60 -1.10
N GLN A 112 -4.15 -0.12 -2.20
CA GLN A 112 -4.97 -1.34 -2.18
C GLN A 112 -4.39 -2.42 -1.27
N CYS A 113 -3.06 -2.63 -1.28
CA CYS A 113 -2.42 -3.58 -0.38
C CYS A 113 -2.59 -3.17 1.09
N ASN A 114 -2.44 -1.87 1.39
CA ASN A 114 -2.65 -1.33 2.75
C ASN A 114 -4.08 -1.58 3.21
N ASP A 115 -5.07 -1.29 2.38
CA ASP A 115 -6.48 -1.55 2.68
C ASP A 115 -6.72 -3.03 3.01
N LEU A 116 -6.18 -3.94 2.20
CA LEU A 116 -6.24 -5.39 2.47
C LEU A 116 -5.61 -5.75 3.83
N ILE A 117 -4.42 -5.23 4.14
CA ILE A 117 -3.70 -5.50 5.39
C ILE A 117 -4.49 -5.03 6.63
N THR A 118 -5.29 -3.96 6.50
CA THR A 118 -6.13 -3.45 7.60
C THR A 118 -7.37 -4.29 7.88
N ASN A 119 -7.72 -5.26 7.01
CA ASN A 119 -8.87 -6.12 7.22
C ASN A 119 -8.73 -6.94 8.51
N THR A 120 -9.70 -6.82 9.43
CA THR A 120 -9.64 -7.43 10.75
C THR A 120 -9.61 -8.94 10.74
N THR A 121 -10.15 -9.59 9.70
CA THR A 121 -10.14 -11.05 9.57
C THR A 121 -8.72 -11.60 9.42
N LEU A 122 -7.79 -10.80 8.90
CA LEU A 122 -6.38 -11.18 8.81
C LEU A 122 -5.70 -11.28 10.18
N ASN A 123 -6.35 -10.90 11.27
CA ASN A 123 -5.86 -11.20 12.62
C ASN A 123 -5.85 -12.70 12.91
N ASP A 124 -6.80 -13.45 12.36
CA ASP A 124 -6.89 -14.90 12.53
C ASP A 124 -6.06 -15.65 11.45
N PHE A 125 -5.84 -15.02 10.29
CA PHE A 125 -5.10 -15.58 9.16
C PHE A 125 -3.75 -14.88 8.93
N GLN A 126 -2.84 -15.05 9.90
CA GLN A 126 -1.54 -14.34 9.93
C GLN A 126 -0.64 -14.63 8.72
N ASP A 127 -0.74 -15.80 8.09
CA ASP A 127 0.09 -16.15 6.93
C ASP A 127 -0.29 -15.35 5.68
N VAL A 128 -1.60 -15.12 5.46
CA VAL A 128 -2.09 -14.22 4.41
C VAL A 128 -1.64 -12.79 4.69
N ARG A 129 -1.72 -12.36 5.96
CA ARG A 129 -1.22 -11.04 6.38
C ARG A 129 0.28 -10.89 6.13
N ARG A 130 1.07 -11.91 6.45
CA ARG A 130 2.52 -11.94 6.21
C ARG A 130 2.82 -11.84 4.72
N ARG A 131 2.11 -12.60 3.89
CA ARG A 131 2.25 -12.55 2.43
C ARG A 131 1.95 -11.16 1.86
N LEU A 132 0.88 -10.51 2.30
CA LEU A 132 0.55 -9.13 1.92
C LEU A 132 1.64 -8.14 2.35
N LYS A 133 2.17 -8.27 3.58
CA LYS A 133 3.30 -7.44 4.03
C LYS A 133 4.56 -7.66 3.19
N THR A 134 4.87 -8.90 2.82
CA THR A 134 5.99 -9.18 1.92
C THR A 134 5.79 -8.49 0.56
N PHE A 135 4.59 -8.54 -0.02
CA PHE A 135 4.29 -7.77 -1.22
C PHE A 135 4.51 -6.26 -1.03
N GLN A 136 3.98 -5.70 0.06
CA GLN A 136 4.13 -4.29 0.42
C GLN A 136 5.60 -3.88 0.50
N ASP A 137 6.42 -4.66 1.21
CA ASP A 137 7.86 -4.41 1.36
C ASP A 137 8.58 -4.44 0.00
N LEU A 138 8.28 -5.43 -0.85
CA LEU A 138 8.86 -5.54 -2.19
C LEU A 138 8.46 -4.37 -3.09
N LEU A 139 7.20 -3.94 -3.03
CA LEU A 139 6.70 -2.78 -3.79
C LEU A 139 7.38 -1.48 -3.35
N GLU A 140 7.56 -1.28 -2.04
CA GLU A 140 8.23 -0.10 -1.50
C GLU A 140 9.71 -0.06 -1.89
N VAL A 141 10.41 -1.21 -1.82
CA VAL A 141 11.80 -1.31 -2.30
C VAL A 141 11.89 -0.91 -3.78
N TYR A 142 11.02 -1.44 -4.63
CA TYR A 142 10.99 -1.10 -6.06
C TYR A 142 10.74 0.39 -6.29
N LYS A 143 9.75 0.97 -5.61
CA LYS A 143 9.38 2.39 -5.72
C LYS A 143 10.53 3.30 -5.33
N VAL A 144 11.22 3.00 -4.23
CA VAL A 144 12.42 3.74 -3.79
C VAL A 144 13.54 3.64 -4.82
N MET A 145 13.80 2.45 -5.38
CA MET A 145 14.79 2.26 -6.44
C MET A 145 14.47 3.11 -7.68
N PHE A 146 13.23 3.06 -8.14
CA PHE A 146 12.76 3.83 -9.29
C PHE A 146 12.91 5.34 -9.06
N LEU A 147 12.50 5.84 -7.89
CA LEU A 147 12.66 7.25 -7.51
C LEU A 147 14.13 7.69 -7.45
N LYS A 148 15.03 6.86 -6.91
CA LYS A 148 16.48 7.13 -6.90
C LYS A 148 17.02 7.30 -8.32
N LEU A 149 16.60 6.45 -9.26
CA LEU A 149 17.01 6.54 -10.66
C LEU A 149 16.52 7.84 -11.30
N LEU A 150 15.26 8.22 -11.08
CA LEU A 150 14.72 9.49 -11.56
C LEU A 150 15.50 10.70 -11.00
N CYS A 151 15.78 10.69 -9.70
CA CYS A 151 16.56 11.73 -9.02
C CYS A 151 17.97 11.88 -9.62
N ARG A 152 18.60 10.79 -10.09
CA ARG A 152 19.90 10.82 -10.76
C ARG A 152 19.79 11.28 -12.22
N LEU A 153 18.86 10.71 -12.98
CA LEU A 153 18.79 10.91 -14.43
C LEU A 153 18.20 12.26 -14.83
N ILE A 154 17.17 12.74 -14.14
CA ILE A 154 16.52 14.01 -14.51
C ILE A 154 17.53 15.17 -14.51
N PRO A 155 18.36 15.38 -13.47
CA PRO A 155 19.43 16.37 -13.50
C PRO A 155 20.49 16.08 -14.56
N ALA A 156 20.91 14.82 -14.74
CA ALA A 156 21.94 14.45 -15.72
C ALA A 156 21.50 14.75 -17.16
N ILE A 157 20.24 14.45 -17.51
CA ILE A 157 19.65 14.78 -18.81
C ILE A 157 19.61 16.29 -18.98
N ARG A 158 19.06 17.02 -18.01
CA ARG A 158 18.97 18.49 -18.03
C ARG A 158 20.34 19.15 -18.16
N GLY A 159 21.36 18.61 -17.50
CA GLY A 159 22.75 19.07 -17.54
C GLY A 159 23.54 18.62 -18.76
N GLY A 160 22.98 17.77 -19.63
CA GLY A 160 23.64 17.34 -20.85
C GLY A 160 24.58 16.13 -20.69
N LYS A 161 24.63 15.52 -19.51
CA LYS A 161 25.43 14.32 -19.24
C LYS A 161 24.78 13.05 -19.79
N GLU A 162 23.45 13.02 -19.86
CA GLU A 162 22.68 11.84 -20.30
C GLU A 162 21.70 12.17 -21.43
N GLN A 163 21.45 11.19 -22.30
CA GLN A 163 20.46 11.35 -23.37
C GLN A 163 19.04 11.23 -22.84
N LYS A 164 18.08 11.86 -23.52
CA LYS A 164 16.66 11.75 -23.16
C LYS A 164 16.17 10.29 -23.23
N GLN A 165 16.80 9.49 -24.08
CA GLN A 165 16.49 8.08 -24.26
C GLN A 165 16.63 7.29 -22.96
N ALA A 166 17.60 7.63 -22.09
CA ALA A 166 17.78 6.97 -20.80
C ALA A 166 16.52 6.98 -19.92
N LEU A 167 15.71 8.05 -19.96
CA LEU A 167 14.43 8.09 -19.24
C LEU A 167 13.36 7.22 -19.92
N ALA A 168 13.37 7.16 -21.25
CA ALA A 168 12.46 6.27 -22.00
C ALA A 168 12.80 4.79 -21.75
N ASP A 169 14.09 4.46 -21.64
CA ASP A 169 14.57 3.11 -21.38
C ASP A 169 14.12 2.62 -20.00
N ILE A 170 14.24 3.45 -18.96
CA ILE A 170 13.73 3.11 -17.63
C ILE A 170 12.22 2.87 -17.62
N ILE A 171 11.46 3.68 -18.36
CA ILE A 171 10.02 3.47 -18.49
C ILE A 171 9.75 2.13 -19.19
N ALA A 172 10.50 1.78 -20.23
CA ALA A 172 10.35 0.50 -20.94
C ALA A 172 10.71 -0.70 -20.04
N ILE A 173 11.73 -0.58 -19.20
CA ILE A 173 12.11 -1.59 -18.21
C ILE A 173 10.96 -1.79 -17.22
N HIS A 174 10.37 -0.71 -16.70
CA HIS A 174 9.18 -0.85 -15.84
C HIS A 174 8.03 -1.58 -16.56
N GLN A 175 7.73 -1.22 -17.81
CA GLN A 175 6.63 -1.82 -18.57
C GLN A 175 6.79 -3.34 -18.81
N THR A 176 8.03 -3.82 -18.83
CA THR A 176 8.35 -5.25 -18.97
C THR A 176 8.60 -5.95 -17.64
N SER A 177 8.78 -5.18 -16.56
CA SER A 177 8.99 -5.71 -15.21
C SER A 177 7.74 -6.40 -14.65
N PRO A 178 7.91 -7.27 -13.64
CA PRO A 178 6.77 -7.80 -12.91
C PRO A 178 6.04 -6.74 -12.08
N PHE A 179 6.59 -5.52 -11.92
CA PHE A 179 5.96 -4.42 -11.21
C PHE A 179 5.02 -3.57 -12.08
N ARG A 180 4.74 -3.97 -13.33
CA ARG A 180 3.77 -3.26 -14.16
C ARG A 180 2.36 -3.36 -13.58
N ALA A 181 1.55 -2.31 -13.75
CA ALA A 181 0.22 -2.19 -13.16
C ALA A 181 -0.67 -3.42 -13.36
N GLU A 182 -0.70 -3.98 -14.58
CA GLU A 182 -1.48 -5.18 -14.89
C GLU A 182 -1.16 -6.36 -13.95
N LYS A 183 0.13 -6.62 -13.69
CA LYS A 183 0.57 -7.75 -12.86
C LYS A 183 0.33 -7.49 -11.37
N LEU A 184 0.58 -6.27 -10.90
CA LEU A 184 0.29 -5.87 -9.53
C LEU A 184 -1.21 -5.97 -9.24
N ASN A 185 -2.06 -5.40 -10.11
CA ASN A 185 -3.51 -5.42 -9.94
C ASN A 185 -4.06 -6.85 -9.99
N GLN A 186 -3.58 -7.68 -10.92
CA GLN A 186 -3.98 -9.08 -10.99
C GLN A 186 -3.70 -9.83 -9.67
N TRP A 187 -2.51 -9.65 -9.09
CA TRP A 187 -2.17 -10.30 -7.82
C TRP A 187 -2.99 -9.76 -6.63
N LEU A 188 -3.25 -8.45 -6.60
CA LEU A 188 -4.08 -7.81 -5.58
C LEU A 188 -5.54 -8.27 -5.67
N GLU A 189 -6.09 -8.41 -6.88
CA GLU A 189 -7.45 -8.94 -7.11
C GLU A 189 -7.58 -10.38 -6.59
N TYR A 190 -6.59 -11.24 -6.84
CA TYR A 190 -6.58 -12.60 -6.29
C TYR A 190 -6.52 -12.59 -4.77
N SER A 191 -5.65 -11.75 -4.19
CA SER A 191 -5.51 -11.62 -2.73
C SER A 191 -6.80 -11.11 -2.09
N GLN A 192 -7.47 -10.14 -2.72
CA GLN A 192 -8.77 -9.66 -2.28
C GLN A 192 -9.84 -10.75 -2.34
N GLY A 193 -9.85 -11.57 -3.39
CA GLY A 193 -10.75 -12.72 -3.52
C GLY A 193 -10.54 -13.76 -2.41
N GLU A 194 -9.28 -14.08 -2.09
CA GLU A 194 -8.93 -14.98 -0.99
C GLU A 194 -9.39 -14.43 0.36
N VAL A 195 -9.12 -13.15 0.66
CA VAL A 195 -9.59 -12.49 1.89
C VAL A 195 -11.12 -12.50 1.99
N ASN A 196 -11.82 -12.26 0.87
CA ASN A 196 -13.29 -12.32 0.84
C ASN A 196 -13.82 -13.73 1.11
N LEU A 197 -13.14 -14.76 0.62
CA LEU A 197 -13.51 -16.15 0.89
C LEU A 197 -13.31 -16.51 2.37
N LEU A 198 -12.19 -16.09 2.97
CA LEU A 198 -11.92 -16.27 4.40
C LEU A 198 -12.96 -15.55 5.27
N ASN A 199 -13.32 -14.32 4.90
CA ASN A 199 -14.39 -13.57 5.55
C ASN A 199 -15.72 -14.34 5.53
N LEU A 200 -16.09 -14.86 4.35
CA LEU A 200 -17.36 -15.59 4.19
C LEU A 200 -17.42 -16.83 5.08
N TYR A 201 -16.38 -17.66 5.09
CA TYR A 201 -16.34 -18.86 5.93
C TYR A 201 -16.34 -18.52 7.42
N THR A 202 -15.59 -17.50 7.83
CA THR A 202 -15.55 -17.05 9.23
C THR A 202 -16.91 -16.53 9.70
N GLN A 203 -17.65 -15.83 8.82
CA GLN A 203 -19.02 -15.39 9.11
C GLN A 203 -20.00 -16.57 9.21
N GLN A 204 -19.92 -17.52 8.27
CA GLN A 204 -20.79 -18.71 8.27
C GLN A 204 -20.56 -19.62 9.47
N LEU A 205 -19.33 -19.68 9.98
CA LEU A 205 -18.93 -20.45 11.16
C LEU A 205 -18.87 -19.59 12.42
N SER A 206 -19.63 -18.48 12.47
CA SER A 206 -19.68 -17.61 13.63
C SER A 206 -20.05 -18.38 14.91
N GLY A 207 -19.27 -18.18 15.97
CA GLY A 207 -19.39 -18.91 17.23
C GLY A 207 -18.46 -20.13 17.35
N VAL A 208 -17.79 -20.53 16.27
CA VAL A 208 -16.74 -21.56 16.31
C VAL A 208 -15.36 -20.87 16.38
N PRO A 209 -14.50 -21.21 17.35
CA PRO A 209 -13.19 -20.58 17.47
C PRO A 209 -12.31 -20.89 16.26
N VAL A 210 -11.63 -19.85 15.77
CA VAL A 210 -10.51 -19.99 14.82
C VAL A 210 -9.24 -20.22 15.63
N VAL A 211 -8.57 -21.33 15.36
CA VAL A 211 -7.36 -21.77 16.06
C VAL A 211 -6.24 -21.89 15.06
N ILE A 212 -5.13 -21.22 15.36
CA ILE A 212 -3.87 -21.40 14.63
C ILE A 212 -3.24 -22.70 15.11
N TYR A 213 -2.85 -23.59 14.19
CA TYR A 213 -2.19 -24.84 14.51
C TYR A 213 -0.89 -24.56 15.30
N SER A 214 -0.96 -24.80 16.60
CA SER A 214 0.04 -24.41 17.60
C SER A 214 -0.27 -25.10 18.93
N ALA A 215 0.44 -24.75 20.00
CA ALA A 215 0.19 -25.21 21.36
C ALA A 215 -1.26 -25.02 21.85
N LEU A 216 -2.05 -24.13 21.22
CA LEU A 216 -3.47 -23.97 21.53
C LEU A 216 -4.31 -25.17 21.07
N MET A 217 -3.95 -25.78 19.95
CA MET A 217 -4.66 -26.94 19.41
C MET A 217 -4.35 -28.21 20.22
N SER A 218 -3.13 -28.35 20.76
CA SER A 218 -2.80 -29.46 21.66
C SER A 218 -3.63 -29.46 22.94
N ASN A 219 -4.04 -28.29 23.46
CA ASN A 219 -4.89 -28.24 24.65
C ASN A 219 -6.31 -28.76 24.38
N ILE A 220 -6.88 -28.45 23.21
CA ILE A 220 -8.22 -28.93 22.81
C ILE A 220 -8.20 -30.43 22.56
N LEU A 221 -7.11 -30.95 21.97
CA LEU A 221 -7.00 -32.38 21.63
C LEU A 221 -6.73 -33.29 22.83
N ILE A 222 -6.18 -32.75 23.92
CA ILE A 222 -5.80 -33.52 25.12
C ILE A 222 -6.83 -33.32 26.25
N ASP A 223 -7.83 -32.47 26.05
CA ASP A 223 -8.88 -32.23 27.04
C ASP A 223 -9.72 -33.50 27.26
N PRO A 224 -9.66 -34.14 28.44
CA PRO A 224 -10.38 -35.37 28.70
C PRO A 224 -11.90 -35.19 28.79
N SER A 225 -12.38 -33.94 28.84
CA SER A 225 -13.82 -33.65 28.79
C SER A 225 -14.37 -33.64 27.36
N VAL A 226 -13.52 -33.59 26.33
CA VAL A 226 -13.93 -33.52 24.93
C VAL A 226 -13.89 -34.91 24.28
N ASP A 227 -15.06 -35.45 23.96
CA ASP A 227 -15.19 -36.79 23.36
C ASP A 227 -14.82 -36.80 21.87
N SER A 228 -15.06 -35.70 21.16
CA SER A 228 -14.82 -35.60 19.73
C SER A 228 -14.58 -34.16 19.29
N VAL A 229 -13.68 -33.99 18.32
CA VAL A 229 -13.31 -32.70 17.75
C VAL A 229 -13.57 -32.73 16.24
N VAL A 230 -14.26 -31.71 15.71
CA VAL A 230 -14.44 -31.51 14.27
C VAL A 230 -13.67 -30.26 13.85
N CYS A 231 -12.76 -30.41 12.87
CA CYS A 231 -12.03 -29.30 12.25
C CYS A 231 -12.59 -28.96 10.87
N PHE A 232 -12.74 -27.67 10.58
CA PHE A 232 -12.67 -27.13 9.22
C PHE A 232 -11.32 -26.44 9.01
N CYS A 233 -10.54 -26.92 8.04
CA CYS A 233 -9.09 -26.75 8.02
C CYS A 233 -8.67 -26.10 6.69
N PHE A 234 -7.97 -24.95 6.73
CA PHE A 234 -7.44 -24.30 5.53
C PHE A 234 -6.01 -24.78 5.24
N THR A 235 -5.80 -25.48 4.13
CA THR A 235 -4.53 -26.18 3.83
C THR A 235 -3.56 -25.41 2.92
N SER A 236 -4.01 -24.39 2.19
CA SER A 236 -3.22 -23.71 1.14
C SER A 236 -2.73 -22.30 1.51
N LEU A 237 -2.93 -21.88 2.77
CA LEU A 237 -2.61 -20.51 3.18
C LEU A 237 -1.10 -20.23 3.27
N MET A 238 -0.27 -21.21 3.64
CA MET A 238 1.20 -21.08 3.70
C MET A 238 1.92 -21.46 2.40
N ASP A 239 1.20 -21.82 1.34
CA ASP A 239 1.86 -22.11 0.06
C ASP A 239 2.72 -20.92 -0.38
N GLU A 240 3.95 -21.23 -0.82
CA GLU A 240 4.84 -20.21 -1.37
C GLU A 240 4.14 -19.47 -2.50
N ASP A 241 4.21 -18.14 -2.48
CA ASP A 241 3.61 -17.33 -3.53
C ASP A 241 4.60 -17.18 -4.70
N PRO A 242 4.31 -17.78 -5.87
CA PRO A 242 5.24 -17.76 -6.99
C PRO A 242 5.50 -16.35 -7.52
N TYR A 243 4.50 -15.47 -7.41
CA TYR A 243 4.62 -14.09 -7.86
C TYR A 243 5.53 -13.28 -6.94
N LEU A 244 5.42 -13.45 -5.62
CA LEU A 244 6.37 -12.82 -4.69
C LEU A 244 7.81 -13.30 -4.90
N SER A 245 8.01 -14.57 -5.25
CA SER A 245 9.33 -15.08 -5.65
C SER A 245 9.84 -14.42 -6.93
N ILE A 246 8.96 -14.16 -7.92
CA ILE A 246 9.31 -13.41 -9.13
C ILE A 246 9.72 -11.97 -8.80
N LEU A 247 8.94 -11.26 -7.98
CA LEU A 247 9.26 -9.89 -7.53
C LEU A 247 10.60 -9.85 -6.79
N THR A 248 10.78 -10.76 -5.83
CA THR A 248 12.03 -10.87 -5.05
C THR A 248 13.22 -11.13 -5.95
N ARG A 249 13.09 -12.04 -6.93
CA ARG A 249 14.16 -12.33 -7.88
C ARG A 249 14.47 -11.10 -8.73
N PHE A 250 13.46 -10.42 -9.26
CA PHE A 250 13.64 -9.22 -10.07
C PHE A 250 14.39 -8.12 -9.30
N LEU A 251 14.07 -7.91 -8.01
CA LEU A 251 14.78 -6.95 -7.17
C LEU A 251 16.21 -7.37 -6.79
N LYS A 252 16.55 -8.66 -6.90
CA LYS A 252 17.93 -9.16 -6.74
C LYS A 252 18.76 -9.00 -8.00
N VAL A 253 18.13 -8.85 -9.17
CA VAL A 253 18.87 -8.64 -10.41
C VAL A 253 19.35 -7.19 -10.43
N ASP A 254 20.66 -7.04 -10.57
CA ASP A 254 21.39 -5.78 -10.65
C ASP A 254 21.11 -4.98 -11.94
N GLU A 255 20.01 -5.27 -12.64
CA GLU A 255 19.61 -4.64 -13.91
C GLU A 255 19.53 -3.11 -13.78
N PHE A 256 19.27 -2.60 -12.58
CA PHE A 256 19.27 -1.16 -12.30
C PHE A 256 20.62 -0.58 -11.88
N GLU A 257 21.55 -1.37 -11.30
CA GLU A 257 22.94 -0.94 -11.13
C GLU A 257 23.69 -0.94 -12.47
N CYS A 258 23.39 -1.86 -13.39
CA CYS A 258 23.93 -1.82 -14.75
C CYS A 258 23.56 -0.52 -15.51
N LEU A 259 22.44 0.12 -15.20
CA LEU A 259 22.04 1.43 -15.76
C LEU A 259 22.70 2.62 -15.04
N SER A 260 23.37 2.39 -13.91
CA SER A 260 24.15 3.40 -13.19
C SER A 260 25.54 3.60 -13.78
N VAL A 261 25.99 2.66 -14.63
CA VAL A 261 27.24 2.69 -15.38
C VAL A 261 26.92 2.94 -16.86
N ALA A 262 27.71 3.78 -17.53
CA ALA A 262 27.55 4.07 -18.96
C ALA A 262 27.60 2.77 -19.80
N PRO A 263 26.85 2.67 -20.92
CA PRO A 263 26.53 1.37 -21.51
C PRO A 263 27.71 0.82 -22.32
N ASP A 264 28.03 -0.45 -22.07
CA ASP A 264 28.45 -1.35 -23.15
C ASP A 264 27.36 -2.42 -23.33
N SER A 265 27.06 -2.67 -24.60
CA SER A 265 25.97 -3.46 -25.14
C SER A 265 25.74 -4.82 -24.48
N ALA A 266 24.49 -5.14 -24.17
CA ALA A 266 23.99 -6.52 -24.23
C ALA A 266 22.47 -6.53 -24.48
N GLU A 267 22.09 -7.05 -25.65
CA GLU A 267 20.76 -7.62 -25.88
C GLU A 267 20.62 -8.85 -24.98
N GLN A 268 19.51 -9.00 -24.25
CA GLN A 268 19.10 -10.29 -23.71
C GLN A 268 17.57 -10.43 -23.62
N ASP A 269 17.12 -11.59 -24.08
CA ASP A 269 15.72 -12.01 -24.22
C ASP A 269 15.00 -12.09 -22.87
N ILE A 270 13.90 -11.34 -22.74
CA ILE A 270 12.94 -11.48 -21.64
C ILE A 270 12.03 -12.68 -21.96
N LYS A 271 12.32 -13.84 -21.36
CA LYS A 271 11.40 -15.00 -21.38
C LYS A 271 10.11 -14.64 -20.64
N GLU A 272 8.98 -14.90 -21.30
CA GLU A 272 7.63 -14.77 -20.74
C GLU A 272 7.52 -15.46 -19.37
N SER A 273 7.05 -14.71 -18.38
CA SER A 273 6.70 -15.22 -17.05
C SER A 273 5.41 -16.05 -17.13
N PRO A 274 5.32 -17.23 -16.48
CA PRO A 274 4.14 -18.08 -16.52
C PRO A 274 2.90 -17.39 -15.92
N SER A 275 1.73 -17.84 -16.38
CA SER A 275 0.42 -17.30 -15.98
C SER A 275 0.14 -17.51 -14.48
N ILE A 276 -0.16 -16.42 -13.76
CA ILE A 276 -0.52 -16.41 -12.33
C ILE A 276 -1.88 -17.12 -12.09
N SER A 277 -2.71 -17.24 -13.13
CA SER A 277 -4.11 -17.65 -13.01
C SER A 277 -4.37 -19.14 -12.74
N GLY A 278 -3.35 -20.00 -12.76
CA GLY A 278 -3.55 -21.45 -12.87
C GLY A 278 -3.48 -22.30 -11.60
N LEU A 279 -3.06 -21.76 -10.45
CA LEU A 279 -2.62 -22.64 -9.33
C LEU A 279 -3.39 -22.55 -8.01
N ARG A 280 -4.34 -21.62 -7.83
CA ARG A 280 -4.91 -21.40 -6.48
C ARG A 280 -6.41 -21.53 -6.30
N LEU A 281 -7.20 -21.44 -7.37
CA LEU A 281 -8.67 -21.53 -7.26
C LEU A 281 -9.21 -22.91 -7.60
N THR A 282 -8.42 -23.79 -8.25
CA THR A 282 -8.90 -25.08 -8.77
C THR A 282 -8.56 -26.29 -7.91
N ASP A 283 -7.63 -26.17 -6.94
CA ASP A 283 -7.30 -27.27 -6.03
C ASP A 283 -8.14 -27.19 -4.74
N THR A 284 -9.42 -27.53 -4.90
CA THR A 284 -10.24 -28.32 -3.96
C THR A 284 -10.05 -28.07 -2.45
N PHE A 285 -10.79 -27.09 -1.92
CA PHE A 285 -10.78 -26.58 -0.55
C PHE A 285 -11.30 -27.49 0.59
N LEU A 286 -11.62 -28.76 0.36
CA LEU A 286 -12.35 -29.56 1.37
C LEU A 286 -11.84 -30.99 1.50
N LYS A 287 -11.22 -31.29 2.64
CA LYS A 287 -11.20 -32.63 3.21
C LYS A 287 -11.86 -32.60 4.59
N ARG A 288 -12.85 -33.46 4.79
CA ARG A 288 -13.70 -33.51 5.98
C ARG A 288 -13.14 -34.36 7.12
N THR A 289 -12.08 -35.13 6.89
CA THR A 289 -11.50 -36.05 7.87
C THR A 289 -10.06 -36.37 7.49
N TYR A 290 -9.15 -36.33 8.45
CA TYR A 290 -7.77 -36.80 8.32
C TYR A 290 -7.38 -37.67 9.52
N GLU A 291 -6.51 -38.65 9.26
CA GLU A 291 -5.62 -39.26 10.24
C GLU A 291 -4.46 -38.30 10.56
N TYR A 292 -3.87 -38.48 11.75
CA TYR A 292 -3.10 -37.52 12.55
C TYR A 292 -1.92 -36.75 11.89
N ASP A 293 -1.47 -37.13 10.68
CA ASP A 293 -0.22 -36.60 10.09
C ASP A 293 -0.41 -35.51 9.02
N ASP A 294 -1.65 -35.22 8.58
CA ASP A 294 -1.95 -34.24 7.50
C ASP A 294 -2.69 -32.98 8.00
N ILE A 295 -2.49 -32.60 9.27
CA ILE A 295 -3.31 -31.57 9.90
C ILE A 295 -2.90 -30.16 9.44
N ALA A 296 -3.90 -29.42 8.93
CA ALA A 296 -3.80 -28.07 8.38
C ALA A 296 -3.42 -26.98 9.41
N GLN A 297 -3.03 -25.80 8.90
CA GLN A 297 -2.35 -24.75 9.67
C GLN A 297 -3.28 -23.72 10.34
N VAL A 298 -4.49 -23.52 9.82
CA VAL A 298 -5.55 -22.75 10.50
C VAL A 298 -6.84 -23.55 10.45
N CYS A 299 -7.45 -23.71 11.63
CA CYS A 299 -8.53 -24.64 11.89
C CYS A 299 -9.68 -23.91 12.55
N VAL A 300 -10.90 -24.11 12.08
CA VAL A 300 -12.13 -23.73 12.77
C VAL A 300 -12.59 -24.97 13.53
N VAL A 301 -12.60 -24.90 14.86
CA VAL A 301 -12.68 -26.10 15.73
C VAL A 301 -13.98 -26.10 16.54
N CYS A 302 -14.80 -27.14 16.40
CA CYS A 302 -15.98 -27.34 17.23
C CYS A 302 -15.75 -28.53 18.19
N PRO A 303 -15.61 -28.29 19.50
CA PRO A 303 -15.57 -29.37 20.49
C PRO A 303 -17.00 -29.87 20.78
N TYR A 304 -17.19 -31.18 20.72
CA TYR A 304 -18.44 -31.82 21.12
C TYR A 304 -18.28 -32.48 22.48
N LEU A 305 -19.15 -32.10 23.42
CA LEU A 305 -19.30 -32.73 24.73
C LEU A 305 -20.53 -33.65 24.62
N SER A 306 -20.38 -34.95 24.92
CA SER A 306 -21.57 -35.82 24.95
C SER A 306 -22.55 -35.34 26.02
N PRO A 307 -23.86 -35.30 25.74
CA PRO A 307 -24.85 -35.07 26.79
C PRO A 307 -24.80 -36.26 27.75
N GLU A 308 -24.50 -35.99 29.02
CA GLU A 308 -24.39 -36.99 30.09
C GLU A 308 -25.55 -38.01 30.02
N THR A 309 -25.21 -39.27 29.75
CA THR A 309 -26.12 -40.45 29.84
C THR A 309 -26.32 -40.92 31.26
#